data_AF-A0A848K7Q7-F1
#
_entry.id   AF-A0A848K7Q7-F1
#
_cell.length_a   1.000
_cell.length_b   1.000
_cell.length_c   1.000
_cell.angle_alpha   90.00
_cell.angle_beta   90.00
_cell.angle_gamma   90.00
#
_symmetry.space_group_name_H-M   'P 1'
#
loop_
_entity.id
_entity.type
_entity.pdbx_description
1 polymer ?
#
loop_
_entity_poly.entity_id
_entity_poly.type
_entity_poly.pdbx_seq_one_letter_code
_entity_poly.pdbx_strand_id
1 'polypeptide(L)'
;MAQHHSLEAACDPPHEAEAGWPPAPVRLAVPEEAGATQRLFHHHLYELGRGVRPLFLMTLATRELPPLLARLERAGIDHFVQQVSPAKANLFFGRDAFVAVARAFVTRPLNALTAEEDFMLGTMLGYDREQQCRRYLTRSGRGLDRPALAAE
;
A
#
# COMPACT_ATOMS: atom_id res chain seq x y z
N MET A 1 24.61 -11.70 -56.84
CA MET A 1 23.91 -10.61 -56.11
C MET A 1 23.35 -11.21 -54.83
N ALA A 2 23.89 -10.75 -53.71
CA ALA A 2 23.41 -11.10 -52.38
C ALA A 2 22.02 -10.50 -52.12
N GLN A 3 21.20 -11.17 -51.31
CA GLN A 3 20.88 -10.70 -49.96
C GLN A 3 20.00 -11.71 -49.21
N HIS A 4 20.44 -12.01 -47.99
CA HIS A 4 19.74 -12.64 -46.89
C HIS A 4 18.81 -11.64 -46.18
N HIS A 5 17.65 -12.11 -45.69
CA HIS A 5 16.97 -11.75 -44.42
C HIS A 5 15.77 -12.71 -44.32
N SER A 6 15.66 -13.73 -43.47
CA SER A 6 15.79 -13.85 -42.00
C SER A 6 14.81 -13.01 -41.17
N LEU A 7 13.86 -13.74 -40.58
CA LEU A 7 13.05 -13.51 -39.37
C LEU A 7 12.07 -12.33 -39.31
N GLU A 8 10.79 -12.67 -39.11
CA GLU A 8 10.06 -12.21 -37.94
C GLU A 8 9.10 -13.32 -37.46
N ALA A 9 9.49 -13.97 -36.36
CA ALA A 9 8.59 -14.74 -35.53
C ALA A 9 7.77 -13.74 -34.72
N ALA A 10 6.51 -13.52 -35.11
CA ALA A 10 5.55 -12.82 -34.28
C ALA A 10 5.24 -13.71 -33.07
N CYS A 11 5.95 -13.45 -31.98
CA CYS A 11 5.66 -13.96 -30.66
C CYS A 11 4.42 -13.19 -30.16
N ASP A 12 3.23 -13.71 -30.42
CA ASP A 12 2.03 -13.25 -29.73
C ASP A 12 2.22 -13.49 -28.23
N PRO A 13 2.15 -12.47 -27.36
CA PRO A 13 2.14 -12.71 -25.93
C PRO A 13 0.84 -13.44 -25.56
N PRO A 14 0.89 -14.47 -24.69
CA PRO A 14 -0.32 -15.14 -24.27
C PRO A 14 -1.15 -14.17 -23.44
N HIS A 15 -2.40 -13.99 -23.88
CA HIS A 15 -3.52 -13.45 -23.13
C HIS A 15 -3.34 -13.66 -21.62
N GLU A 16 -3.08 -12.56 -20.89
CA GLU A 16 -3.14 -12.56 -19.43
C GLU A 16 -4.54 -13.02 -19.03
N ALA A 17 -4.58 -14.19 -18.41
CA ALA A 17 -5.75 -14.72 -17.77
C ALA A 17 -6.20 -13.70 -16.72
N GLU A 18 -7.37 -13.12 -16.94
CA GLU A 18 -8.16 -12.45 -15.92
C GLU A 18 -8.42 -13.43 -14.78
N ALA A 19 -7.47 -13.50 -13.85
CA ALA A 19 -7.64 -14.17 -12.58
C ALA A 19 -8.63 -13.32 -11.79
N GLY A 20 -9.89 -13.74 -11.85
CA GLY A 20 -11.03 -13.19 -11.15
C GLY A 20 -10.70 -12.86 -9.70
N TRP A 21 -10.35 -11.60 -9.50
CA TRP A 21 -10.40 -10.93 -8.22
C TRP A 21 -11.87 -10.85 -7.79
N PRO A 22 -12.26 -11.21 -6.56
CA PRO A 22 -11.43 -11.44 -5.36
C PRO A 22 -11.26 -12.92 -4.94
N PRO A 23 -10.25 -13.25 -4.11
CA PRO A 23 -10.16 -14.56 -3.47
C PRO A 23 -11.38 -14.80 -2.55
N ALA A 24 -11.75 -16.08 -2.39
CA ALA A 24 -12.90 -16.53 -1.60
C ALA A 24 -12.96 -15.88 -0.21
N PRO A 25 -14.16 -15.60 0.32
CA PRO A 25 -14.33 -14.89 1.59
C PRO A 25 -13.60 -15.61 2.71
N VAL A 26 -12.62 -14.91 3.28
CA VAL A 26 -11.85 -15.37 4.44
C VAL A 26 -12.82 -15.54 5.61
N ARG A 27 -13.25 -16.78 5.90
CA ARG A 27 -14.03 -17.09 7.11
C ARG A 27 -13.14 -16.83 8.33
N LEU A 28 -13.40 -15.71 8.99
CA LEU A 28 -12.73 -15.31 10.23
C LEU A 28 -13.50 -15.90 11.41
N ALA A 29 -13.05 -17.04 11.93
CA ALA A 29 -13.31 -17.37 13.33
C ALA A 29 -12.37 -16.50 14.16
N VAL A 30 -12.93 -15.59 14.97
CA VAL A 30 -12.16 -14.71 15.86
C VAL A 30 -12.02 -15.41 17.21
N PRO A 31 -10.80 -15.78 17.67
CA PRO A 31 -10.60 -16.33 19.00
C PRO A 31 -10.81 -15.24 20.07
N GLU A 32 -11.41 -15.62 21.19
CA GLU A 32 -12.04 -14.72 22.18
C GLU A 32 -11.09 -13.94 23.11
N GLU A 33 -9.77 -13.99 22.90
CA GLU A 33 -8.80 -13.13 23.62
C GLU A 33 -7.76 -12.50 22.67
N ALA A 34 -8.21 -12.02 21.52
CA ALA A 34 -7.35 -11.26 20.62
C ALA A 34 -6.98 -9.90 21.24
N GLY A 35 -5.69 -9.64 21.47
CA GLY A 35 -5.19 -8.33 21.91
C GLY A 35 -5.60 -7.19 20.95
N ALA A 36 -5.57 -5.94 21.41
CA ALA A 36 -6.04 -4.79 20.61
C ALA A 36 -5.43 -4.72 19.20
N THR A 37 -4.13 -5.05 19.07
CA THR A 37 -3.41 -5.15 17.79
C THR A 37 -4.05 -6.16 16.84
N GLN A 38 -4.43 -7.34 17.34
CA GLN A 38 -5.04 -8.39 16.52
C GLN A 38 -6.45 -8.00 16.07
N ARG A 39 -7.25 -7.38 16.95
CA ARG A 39 -8.58 -6.87 16.57
C ARG A 39 -8.49 -5.82 15.47
N LEU A 40 -7.56 -4.87 15.58
CA LEU A 40 -7.32 -3.87 14.55
C LEU A 40 -6.87 -4.51 13.24
N PHE A 41 -5.96 -5.48 13.31
CA PHE A 41 -5.48 -6.22 12.14
C PHE A 41 -6.63 -6.98 11.43
N HIS A 42 -7.50 -7.65 12.18
CA HIS A 42 -8.68 -8.33 11.61
C HIS A 42 -9.65 -7.36 10.94
N HIS A 43 -9.86 -6.19 11.54
CA HIS A 43 -10.68 -5.15 10.94
C HIS A 43 -10.09 -4.67 9.60
N HIS A 44 -8.78 -4.48 9.53
CA HIS A 44 -8.11 -4.13 8.27
C HIS A 44 -8.22 -5.22 7.19
N LEU A 45 -8.11 -6.50 7.56
CA LEU A 45 -8.33 -7.60 6.62
C LEU A 45 -9.77 -7.60 6.07
N TYR A 46 -10.75 -7.29 6.91
CA TYR A 46 -12.14 -7.14 6.47
C TYR A 46 -12.29 -5.98 5.47
N GLU A 47 -11.75 -4.81 5.78
CA GLU A 47 -11.80 -3.65 4.88
C GLU A 47 -11.12 -3.93 3.53
N LEU A 48 -9.97 -4.63 3.55
CA LEU A 48 -9.26 -5.05 2.34
C LEU A 48 -10.14 -5.98 1.50
N GLY A 49 -10.77 -6.98 2.12
CA GLY A 49 -11.67 -7.91 1.44
C GLY A 49 -12.93 -7.26 0.88
N ARG A 50 -13.36 -6.12 1.44
CA ARG A 50 -14.47 -5.30 0.92
C ARG A 50 -14.03 -4.27 -0.12
N GLY A 51 -12.72 -4.13 -0.37
CA GLY A 51 -12.18 -3.17 -1.32
C GLY A 51 -12.27 -1.71 -0.88
N VAL A 52 -12.35 -1.45 0.43
CA VAL A 52 -12.45 -0.07 0.98
C VAL A 52 -11.17 0.73 0.70
N ARG A 53 -10.01 0.10 0.89
CA ARG A 53 -8.71 0.67 0.54
C ARG A 53 -7.73 -0.43 0.15
N PRO A 54 -6.77 -0.13 -0.74
CA PRO A 54 -5.88 -1.15 -1.31
C PRO A 54 -4.62 -1.40 -0.48
N LEU A 55 -4.24 -0.50 0.42
CA LEU A 55 -3.03 -0.59 1.25
C LEU A 55 -3.34 -0.22 2.71
N PHE A 56 -2.72 -0.95 3.62
CA PHE A 56 -2.79 -0.71 5.07
C PHE A 56 -1.39 -0.56 5.64
N LEU A 57 -1.29 0.27 6.68
CA LEU A 57 -0.09 0.47 7.48
C LEU A 57 -0.46 0.27 8.94
N MET A 58 0.22 -0.66 9.61
CA MET A 58 0.18 -0.80 11.06
C MET A 58 1.56 -0.57 11.63
N THR A 59 1.62 0.20 12.71
CA THR A 59 2.85 0.38 13.49
C THR A 59 2.72 -0.40 14.79
N LEU A 60 3.61 -1.36 15.02
CA LEU A 60 3.51 -2.33 16.11
C LEU A 60 4.87 -2.66 16.70
N ALA A 61 4.87 -3.33 17.86
CA ALA A 61 6.10 -3.86 18.42
C ALA A 61 6.62 -5.03 17.56
N THR A 62 7.94 -5.14 17.40
CA THR A 62 8.54 -6.21 16.57
C THR A 62 8.13 -7.61 17.03
N ARG A 63 7.93 -7.80 18.35
CA ARG A 63 7.44 -9.06 18.94
C ARG A 63 6.03 -9.47 18.50
N GLU A 64 5.21 -8.51 18.05
CA GLU A 64 3.83 -8.76 17.61
C GLU A 64 3.76 -9.11 16.11
N LEU A 65 4.83 -8.91 15.32
CA LEU A 65 4.84 -9.20 13.88
C LEU A 65 4.62 -10.67 13.51
N PRO A 66 5.28 -11.66 14.13
CA PRO A 66 5.25 -13.04 13.65
C PRO A 66 3.84 -13.62 13.42
N PRO A 67 2.88 -13.53 14.36
CA PRO A 67 1.53 -14.06 14.14
C PRO A 67 0.76 -13.32 13.03
N LEU A 68 1.04 -12.02 12.81
CA LEU A 68 0.39 -11.23 11.75
C LEU A 68 0.93 -11.62 10.37
N LEU A 69 2.25 -11.75 10.23
CA LEU A 69 2.90 -12.19 8.99
C LEU A 69 2.42 -13.57 8.58
N ALA A 70 2.44 -14.53 9.50
CA ALA A 70 1.95 -15.89 9.25
C ALA A 70 0.46 -15.91 8.84
N ARG A 71 -0.33 -14.92 9.24
CA ARG A 71 -1.73 -14.79 8.82
C ARG A 71 -1.87 -14.21 7.41
N LEU A 72 -1.05 -13.22 7.06
CA LEU A 72 -0.99 -12.61 5.73
C LEU A 72 -0.55 -13.63 4.68
N GLU A 73 0.52 -14.38 4.98
CA GLU A 73 1.05 -15.44 4.11
C GLU A 73 0.00 -16.51 3.83
N ARG A 74 -0.68 -17.03 4.87
CA ARG A 74 -1.77 -17.99 4.70
C ARG A 74 -2.97 -17.45 3.91
N ALA A 75 -3.16 -16.14 3.90
CA ALA A 75 -4.23 -15.49 3.15
C ALA A 75 -3.80 -15.11 1.72
N GLY A 76 -2.53 -15.30 1.35
CA GLY A 76 -1.98 -14.85 0.08
C GLY A 76 -1.98 -13.32 -0.08
N ILE A 77 -1.87 -12.59 1.03
CA ILE A 77 -1.87 -11.13 1.04
C ILE A 77 -0.42 -10.63 1.03
N ASP A 78 -0.08 -9.83 0.03
CA ASP A 78 1.27 -9.25 -0.08
C ASP A 78 1.53 -8.27 1.06
N HIS A 79 2.78 -8.21 1.49
CA HIS A 79 3.19 -7.43 2.63
C HIS A 79 4.66 -6.99 2.58
N PHE A 80 4.94 -5.91 3.28
CA PHE A 80 6.27 -5.32 3.41
C PHE A 80 6.49 -4.85 4.84
N VAL A 81 7.59 -5.26 5.45
CA VAL A 81 7.98 -4.82 6.79
C VAL A 81 9.12 -3.82 6.68
N GLN A 82 8.89 -2.63 7.22
CA GLN A 82 9.94 -1.64 7.43
C GLN A 82 10.31 -1.62 8.92
N GLN A 83 11.56 -1.94 9.24
CA GLN A 83 12.06 -1.82 10.60
C GLN A 83 12.27 -0.35 10.96
N VAL A 84 11.66 0.11 12.06
CA VAL A 84 11.79 1.49 12.57
C VAL A 84 12.85 1.54 13.67
N SER A 85 12.85 0.53 14.54
CA SER A 85 13.85 0.30 15.57
C SER A 85 13.87 -1.19 15.92
N PRO A 86 14.81 -1.67 16.76
CA PRO A 86 14.81 -3.08 17.20
C PRO A 86 13.48 -3.53 17.84
N ALA A 87 12.75 -2.60 18.47
CA ALA A 87 11.51 -2.89 19.18
C ALA A 87 10.24 -2.53 18.40
N LYS A 88 10.33 -1.82 17.27
CA LYS A 88 9.18 -1.24 16.57
C LYS A 88 9.33 -1.37 15.06
N ALA A 89 8.24 -1.76 14.40
CA ALA A 89 8.19 -1.92 12.96
C ALA A 89 6.89 -1.36 12.36
N ASN A 90 6.98 -0.97 11.10
CA ASN A 90 5.84 -0.68 10.24
C ASN A 90 5.56 -1.91 9.37
N LEU A 91 4.34 -2.44 9.46
CA LEU A 91 3.82 -3.50 8.61
C LEU A 91 2.89 -2.88 7.58
N PHE A 92 3.29 -2.97 6.32
CA PHE A 92 2.46 -2.67 5.16
C PHE A 92 1.87 -3.97 4.62
N PHE A 93 0.59 -3.96 4.25
CA PHE A 93 -0.04 -5.11 3.59
C PHE A 93 -1.23 -4.65 2.76
N GLY A 94 -1.58 -5.43 1.72
CA GLY A 94 -2.66 -5.07 0.82
C GLY A 94 -2.55 -5.72 -0.55
N ARG A 95 -2.97 -4.98 -1.58
CA ARG A 95 -2.78 -5.38 -2.97
C ARG A 95 -1.30 -5.28 -3.36
N ASP A 96 -0.82 -6.29 -4.07
CA ASP A 96 0.57 -6.45 -4.51
C ASP A 96 1.18 -5.19 -5.13
N ALA A 97 0.53 -4.56 -6.12
CA ALA A 97 1.04 -3.37 -6.78
C ALA A 97 1.26 -2.20 -5.79
N PHE A 98 0.34 -2.04 -4.83
CA PHE A 98 0.44 -0.99 -3.81
C PHE A 98 1.53 -1.28 -2.79
N VAL A 99 1.69 -2.55 -2.40
CA VAL A 99 2.76 -2.99 -1.51
C VAL A 99 4.13 -2.86 -2.18
N ALA A 100 4.25 -3.21 -3.47
CA ALA A 100 5.46 -3.06 -4.26
C ALA A 100 5.88 -1.59 -4.37
N VAL A 101 4.94 -0.69 -4.64
CA VAL A 101 5.19 0.76 -4.68
C VAL A 101 5.64 1.27 -3.31
N ALA A 102 4.96 0.89 -2.22
CA ALA A 102 5.39 1.26 -0.87
C ALA A 102 6.81 0.76 -0.57
N ARG A 103 7.12 -0.50 -0.89
CA ARG A 103 8.46 -1.09 -0.72
C ARG A 103 9.55 -0.32 -1.47
N ALA A 104 9.23 0.22 -2.65
CA ALA A 104 10.20 0.90 -3.51
C ALA A 104 10.71 2.23 -2.92
N PHE A 105 9.84 3.04 -2.30
CA PHE A 105 10.23 4.37 -1.80
C PHE A 105 10.30 4.49 -0.27
N VAL A 106 9.67 3.59 0.49
CA VAL A 106 9.70 3.59 1.96
C VAL A 106 11.00 2.93 2.48
N THR A 107 12.13 3.48 2.02
CA THR A 107 13.49 3.04 2.39
C THR A 107 14.05 3.80 3.60
N ARG A 108 13.32 4.82 4.06
CA ARG A 108 13.69 5.72 5.16
C ARG A 108 12.50 5.93 6.09
N PRO A 109 12.72 6.44 7.33
CA PRO A 109 11.64 6.76 8.25
C PRO A 109 10.57 7.66 7.60
N LEU A 110 9.30 7.42 7.91
CA LEU A 110 8.17 8.08 7.24
C LEU A 110 8.18 9.61 7.34
N ASN A 111 8.79 10.16 8.39
CA ASN A 111 8.93 11.61 8.57
C ASN A 111 9.95 12.25 7.60
N ALA A 112 10.82 11.45 6.98
CA ALA A 112 11.83 11.88 6.02
C ALA A 112 11.41 11.71 4.55
N LEU A 113 10.18 11.25 4.29
CA LEU A 113 9.62 11.18 2.94
C LEU A 113 9.47 12.58 2.35
N THR A 114 9.73 12.71 1.03
CA THR A 114 9.48 13.95 0.28
C THR A 114 7.99 14.28 0.28
N ALA A 115 7.63 15.50 -0.15
CA ALA A 115 6.23 15.88 -0.27
C ALA A 115 5.48 14.95 -1.25
N GLU A 116 6.12 14.59 -2.37
CA GLU A 116 5.59 13.68 -3.39
C GLU A 116 5.40 12.26 -2.84
N GLU A 117 6.41 11.73 -2.15
CA GLU A 117 6.35 10.39 -1.54
C GLU A 117 5.27 10.29 -0.45
N ASP A 118 5.16 11.32 0.39
CA ASP A 118 4.12 11.42 1.42
C ASP A 118 2.72 11.51 0.79
N PHE A 119 2.56 12.27 -0.29
CA PHE A 119 1.30 12.36 -1.04
C PHE A 119 0.92 11.03 -1.69
N MET A 120 1.87 10.35 -2.34
CA MET A 120 1.65 9.02 -2.93
C MET A 120 1.24 8.03 -1.84
N LEU A 121 1.98 7.97 -0.74
CA LEU A 121 1.66 7.09 0.39
C LEU A 121 0.27 7.37 0.96
N GLY A 122 -0.04 8.65 1.21
CA GLY A 122 -1.31 9.05 1.79
C GLY A 122 -2.51 8.68 0.92
N THR A 123 -2.37 8.84 -0.40
CA THR A 123 -3.40 8.44 -1.36
C THR A 123 -3.60 6.92 -1.37
N MET A 124 -2.52 6.13 -1.33
CA MET A 124 -2.60 4.67 -1.29
C MET A 124 -3.25 4.14 0.00
N LEU A 125 -3.06 4.83 1.12
CA LEU A 125 -3.68 4.51 2.41
C LEU A 125 -5.17 4.91 2.50
N GLY A 126 -5.70 5.58 1.47
CA GLY A 126 -7.09 5.99 1.38
C GLY A 126 -7.41 7.28 2.14
N TYR A 127 -6.43 8.14 2.40
CA TYR A 127 -6.72 9.47 2.92
C TYR A 127 -7.49 10.31 1.90
N ASP A 128 -8.25 11.28 2.40
CA ASP A 128 -8.98 12.22 1.57
C ASP A 128 -8.04 12.98 0.62
N ARG A 129 -8.42 13.02 -0.65
CA ARG A 129 -7.57 13.55 -1.73
C ARG A 129 -7.38 15.05 -1.59
N GLU A 130 -8.43 15.79 -1.22
CA GLU A 130 -8.34 17.24 -1.07
C GLU A 130 -7.38 17.61 0.07
N GLN A 131 -7.49 16.92 1.21
CA GLN A 131 -6.56 17.08 2.32
C GLN A 131 -5.12 16.72 1.94
N GLN A 132 -4.90 15.65 1.14
CA GLN A 132 -3.56 15.32 0.64
C GLN A 132 -3.02 16.40 -0.29
N CYS A 133 -3.84 16.98 -1.18
CA CYS A 133 -3.42 18.10 -2.04
C CYS A 133 -2.99 19.31 -1.20
N ARG A 134 -3.81 19.70 -0.21
CA ARG A 134 -3.48 20.81 0.71
C ARG A 134 -2.18 20.55 1.46
N ARG A 135 -2.00 19.34 2.00
CA ARG A 135 -0.79 18.92 2.72
C ARG A 135 0.45 18.93 1.82
N TYR A 136 0.33 18.47 0.58
CA TYR A 136 1.41 18.48 -0.42
C TYR A 136 1.89 19.91 -0.70
N LEU A 137 0.95 20.83 -0.99
CA LEU A 137 1.29 22.23 -1.27
C LEU A 137 1.99 22.91 -0.09
N THR A 138 1.51 22.65 1.13
CA THR A 138 2.16 23.14 2.35
C THR A 138 3.57 22.57 2.52
N ARG A 139 3.78 21.26 2.38
CA ARG A 139 5.10 20.63 2.57
C ARG A 139 6.10 20.99 1.45
N SER A 140 5.63 21.23 0.24
CA SER A 140 6.46 21.60 -0.92
C SER A 140 6.83 23.09 -0.97
N GLY A 141 6.33 23.91 -0.03
CA GLY A 141 6.53 25.36 -0.04
C GLY A 141 5.75 26.07 -1.16
N ARG A 142 4.83 25.37 -1.83
CA ARG A 142 3.97 25.87 -2.92
C ARG A 142 2.56 26.16 -2.39
N GLY A 143 2.47 26.72 -1.18
CA GLY A 143 1.20 26.94 -0.50
C GLY A 143 0.17 27.59 -1.42
N LEU A 144 -1.11 27.33 -1.15
CA LEU A 144 -2.17 28.13 -1.76
C LEU A 144 -2.10 29.54 -1.17
N ASP A 145 -1.18 30.36 -1.69
CA ASP A 145 -1.33 31.81 -1.63
C ASP A 145 -2.59 32.09 -2.42
N ARG A 146 -3.72 32.10 -1.73
CA ARG A 146 -4.94 32.63 -2.30
C ARG A 146 -4.77 34.14 -2.19
N PRO A 147 -4.39 34.89 -3.25
CA PRO A 147 -4.71 36.30 -3.24
C PRO A 147 -6.20 36.34 -2.96
N ALA A 148 -6.57 37.05 -1.90
CA ALA A 148 -7.97 37.25 -1.56
C ALA A 148 -8.67 37.60 -2.88
N LEU A 149 -9.64 36.78 -3.29
CA LEU A 149 -10.55 37.15 -4.36
C LEU A 149 -11.04 38.53 -3.96
N ALA A 150 -10.59 39.54 -4.71
CA ALA A 150 -11.03 40.90 -4.55
C ALA A 150 -12.55 40.86 -4.66
N ALA A 151 -13.23 41.03 -3.53
CA ALA A 151 -14.63 41.33 -3.52
C ALA A 151 -14.74 42.75 -4.07
N GLU A 152 -15.17 42.86 -5.33
CA GLU A 152 -15.77 44.08 -5.84
C GLU A 152 -17.12 44.34 -5.18
#